data_AF-A0A358EEC5-F1
#
_entry.id   AF-A0A358EEC5-F1
#
_cell.length_a   1.000
_cell.length_b   1.000
_cell.length_c   1.000
_cell.angle_alpha   90.00
_cell.angle_beta   90.00
_cell.angle_gamma   90.00
#
_symmetry.space_group_name_H-M   'P 1'
#
loop_
_entity.id
_entity.type
_entity.pdbx_description
1 polymer ?
#
loop_
_entity_poly.entity_id
_entity_poly.type
_entity_poly.pdbx_seq_one_letter_code
_entity_poly.pdbx_strand_id
1 'polypeptide(L)'
;MSTILRQRLSPALAVLIVATWIGCEPATPEYSDDLVYSVTERSLHQISDDLASGRTRSAIVTGGYIARITAMDGDLQSVIAIAPAP
;
A
#
# COMPACT_ATOMS: atom_id res chain seq x y z
N MET A 1 24.60 -2.61 69.10
CA MET A 1 24.45 -3.73 68.15
C MET A 1 23.13 -3.56 67.40
N SER A 2 23.20 -3.55 66.06
CA SER A 2 22.16 -3.73 65.01
C SER A 2 20.76 -3.11 65.20
N THR A 3 20.47 -1.95 64.59
CA THR A 3 19.84 -1.75 63.25
C THR A 3 18.46 -2.40 63.06
N ILE A 4 17.39 -1.60 63.16
CA ILE A 4 16.08 -1.90 62.58
C ILE A 4 15.74 -0.84 61.54
N LEU A 5 15.33 -1.36 60.39
CA LEU A 5 15.29 -0.79 59.04
C LEU A 5 14.33 0.40 58.89
N ARG A 6 14.81 1.47 58.24
CA ARG A 6 14.00 2.54 57.64
C ARG A 6 13.09 1.95 56.55
N GLN A 7 11.79 1.85 56.81
CA GLN A 7 10.78 1.65 55.76
C GLN A 7 10.61 2.97 54.97
N ARG A 8 11.36 3.10 53.88
CA ARG A 8 11.08 4.11 52.85
C ARG A 8 9.98 3.57 51.94
N LEU A 9 8.71 3.91 52.23
CA LEU A 9 7.65 3.79 51.24
C LEU A 9 7.86 4.90 50.19
N SER A 10 8.54 4.54 49.10
CA SER A 10 8.57 5.34 47.88
C SER A 10 7.24 5.16 47.13
N PRO A 11 6.49 6.24 46.82
CA PRO A 11 5.30 6.17 45.99
C PRO A 11 5.73 6.14 44.52
N ALA A 12 6.19 4.99 44.05
CA ALA A 12 6.56 4.79 42.66
C ALA A 12 5.71 3.66 42.06
N LEU A 13 4.43 3.91 41.84
CA LEU A 13 3.58 3.08 40.99
C LEU A 13 2.27 3.81 40.67
N ALA A 14 2.36 4.81 39.79
CA ALA A 14 1.21 5.33 39.06
C ALA A 14 1.59 5.36 37.58
N VAL A 15 1.51 4.18 36.96
CA VAL A 15 1.64 3.99 35.52
C VAL A 15 0.34 4.49 34.88
N LEU A 16 0.36 5.68 34.29
CA LEU A 16 -0.71 6.19 33.44
C LEU A 16 -0.28 5.97 31.98
N ILE A 17 -0.55 4.77 31.46
CA ILE A 17 -0.51 4.50 30.02
C ILE A 17 -1.80 5.09 29.45
N VAL A 18 -1.74 6.34 28.98
CA VAL A 18 -2.76 6.86 28.07
C VAL A 18 -2.37 6.34 26.69
N ALA A 19 -2.96 5.21 26.30
CA ALA A 19 -3.02 4.81 24.90
C ALA A 19 -3.96 5.81 24.20
N THR A 20 -3.40 6.92 23.70
CA THR A 20 -4.10 7.70 22.68
C THR A 20 -4.20 6.82 21.45
N TRP A 21 -5.40 6.32 21.21
CA TRP A 21 -5.82 5.73 19.95
C TRP A 21 -5.69 6.79 18.86
N ILE A 22 -4.48 6.97 18.35
CA ILE A 22 -4.30 7.41 16.98
C ILE A 22 -4.70 6.17 16.20
N GLY A 23 -6.00 6.05 15.93
CA GLY A 23 -6.46 5.18 14.88
C GLY A 23 -5.69 5.60 13.63
N CYS A 24 -4.70 4.79 13.26
CA CYS A 24 -4.18 4.81 11.92
C CYS A 24 -5.31 4.23 11.07
N GLU A 25 -6.34 5.04 10.86
CA GLU A 25 -7.35 4.74 9.86
C GLU A 25 -6.56 4.77 8.55
N PRO A 26 -6.40 3.63 7.86
CA PRO A 26 -5.71 3.65 6.59
C PRO A 26 -6.50 4.62 5.73
N ALA A 27 -5.86 5.73 5.35
CA ALA A 27 -6.43 6.64 4.38
C ALA A 27 -6.76 5.79 3.16
N THR A 28 -8.04 5.47 2.95
CA THR A 28 -8.49 4.76 1.77
C THR A 28 -8.23 5.74 0.63
N PRO A 29 -7.20 5.52 -0.21
CA PRO A 29 -6.98 6.43 -1.31
C PRO A 29 -8.24 6.34 -2.18
N GLU A 30 -8.90 7.47 -2.41
CA GLU A 30 -9.96 7.57 -3.39
C GLU A 30 -9.36 7.17 -4.74
N TYR A 31 -9.66 5.96 -5.16
CA TYR A 31 -9.28 5.46 -6.45
C TYR A 31 -10.42 5.73 -7.41
N SER A 32 -10.13 6.51 -8.45
CA SER A 32 -11.02 6.57 -9.59
C SER A 32 -10.82 5.29 -10.41
N ASP A 33 -11.75 4.34 -10.26
CA ASP A 33 -11.87 3.17 -11.14
C ASP A 33 -12.19 3.57 -12.60
N ASP A 34 -12.56 4.83 -12.84
CA ASP A 34 -12.93 5.37 -14.16
C ASP A 34 -11.73 5.75 -15.06
N LEU A 35 -10.51 5.83 -14.52
CA LEU A 35 -9.35 6.24 -15.32
C LEU A 35 -8.68 5.04 -15.99
N VAL A 36 -8.86 4.93 -17.31
CA VAL A 36 -8.03 4.09 -18.18
C VAL A 36 -6.57 4.56 -18.04
N TYR A 37 -5.80 3.81 -17.27
CA TYR A 37 -4.38 4.07 -17.06
C TYR A 37 -3.61 3.73 -18.35
N SER A 38 -3.13 4.75 -19.06
CA SER A 38 -2.35 4.56 -20.28
C SER A 38 -0.94 4.08 -19.95
N VAL A 39 -0.59 2.89 -20.44
CA VAL A 39 0.74 2.25 -20.27
C VAL A 39 1.71 2.54 -21.41
N THR A 40 1.23 3.17 -22.49
CA THR A 40 2.02 3.44 -23.70
C THR A 40 3.12 4.48 -23.43
N GLU A 41 4.35 4.17 -23.83
CA GLU A 41 5.55 5.02 -23.62
C GLU A 41 5.77 5.47 -22.16
N ARG A 42 5.27 4.71 -21.18
CA ARG A 42 5.56 4.91 -19.76
C ARG A 42 6.82 4.16 -19.37
N SER A 43 7.77 4.85 -18.75
CA SER A 43 8.94 4.19 -18.16
C SER A 43 8.55 3.36 -16.93
N LEU A 44 9.34 2.33 -16.64
CA LEU A 44 9.15 1.52 -15.43
C LEU A 44 9.26 2.37 -14.15
N HIS A 45 10.14 3.38 -14.15
CA HIS A 45 10.31 4.29 -13.03
C HIS A 45 9.01 5.07 -12.75
N GLN A 46 8.36 5.62 -13.79
CA GLN A 46 7.09 6.32 -13.63
C GLN A 46 5.96 5.41 -13.15
N ILE A 47 5.89 4.17 -13.65
CA ILE A 47 4.89 3.19 -13.18
C ILE A 47 5.15 2.87 -11.71
N SER A 48 6.41 2.71 -11.30
CA SER A 48 6.80 2.49 -9.91
C SER A 48 6.41 3.65 -9.02
N ASP A 49 6.66 4.89 -9.44
CA ASP A 49 6.27 6.10 -8.70
C ASP A 49 4.75 6.20 -8.57
N ASP A 50 4.00 5.89 -9.62
CA ASP A 50 2.53 5.90 -9.60
C ASP A 50 1.97 4.86 -8.64
N LEU A 51 2.58 3.66 -8.58
CA LEU A 51 2.21 2.62 -7.62
C LEU A 51 2.56 3.03 -6.18
N ALA A 52 3.77 3.54 -5.95
CA ALA A 52 4.26 3.93 -4.63
C ALA A 52 3.50 5.14 -4.05
N SER A 53 3.13 6.09 -4.90
CA SER A 53 2.32 7.24 -4.52
C SER A 53 0.82 6.95 -4.41
N GLY A 54 0.39 5.74 -4.76
CA GLY A 54 -1.02 5.38 -4.75
C GLY A 54 -1.85 6.08 -5.82
N ARG A 55 -1.23 6.57 -6.90
CA ARG A 55 -1.93 7.09 -8.09
C ARG A 55 -2.51 5.99 -8.97
N THR A 56 -1.93 4.78 -8.95
CA THR A 56 -2.44 3.61 -9.66
C THR A 56 -2.25 2.31 -8.85
N ARG A 57 -3.06 1.28 -9.13
CA ARG A 57 -2.93 -0.07 -8.55
C ARG A 57 -2.38 -1.01 -9.59
N SER A 58 -1.71 -2.07 -9.14
CA SER A 58 -1.23 -3.14 -10.03
C SER A 58 -2.33 -3.66 -10.96
N ALA A 59 -3.53 -3.91 -10.43
CA ALA A 59 -4.68 -4.36 -11.24
C ALA A 59 -5.05 -3.39 -12.37
N ILE A 60 -4.99 -2.07 -12.13
CA ILE A 60 -5.29 -1.04 -13.12
C ILE A 60 -4.20 -0.98 -14.20
N VAL A 61 -2.92 -1.05 -13.80
CA VAL A 61 -1.78 -1.10 -14.73
C VAL A 61 -1.85 -2.36 -15.60
N THR A 62 -2.12 -3.52 -15.00
CA THR A 62 -2.30 -4.79 -15.71
C THR A 62 -3.48 -4.72 -16.68
N GLY A 63 -4.61 -4.15 -16.26
CA GLY A 63 -5.76 -3.90 -17.13
C GLY A 63 -5.40 -3.03 -18.34
N GLY A 64 -4.59 -1.99 -18.14
CA GLY A 64 -4.09 -1.14 -19.23
C GLY A 64 -3.25 -1.90 -20.26
N TYR A 65 -2.37 -2.81 -19.83
CA TYR A 65 -1.63 -3.68 -20.75
C TYR A 65 -2.52 -4.69 -21.49
N ILE A 66 -3.47 -5.33 -20.79
CA ILE A 66 -4.41 -6.28 -21.42
C ILE A 66 -5.24 -5.56 -22.48
N ALA A 67 -5.77 -4.37 -22.17
CA ALA A 67 -6.54 -3.58 -23.14
C ALA A 67 -5.72 -3.23 -24.38
N ARG A 68 -4.43 -2.88 -24.20
CA ARG A 68 -3.53 -2.61 -25.32
C ARG A 68 -3.24 -3.85 -26.16
N ILE A 69 -3.01 -5.00 -25.53
CA ILE A 69 -2.83 -6.29 -26.21
C ILE A 69 -4.09 -6.61 -27.03
N THR A 70 -5.27 -6.55 -26.43
CA THR A 70 -6.54 -6.81 -27.13
C THR A 70 -6.74 -5.87 -28.33
N ALA A 71 -6.32 -4.61 -28.23
CA ALA A 71 -6.48 -3.64 -29.30
C ALA A 71 -5.46 -3.76 -30.44
N MET A 72 -4.26 -4.27 -30.16
CA MET A 72 -3.11 -4.17 -31.09
C MET A 72 -2.49 -5.50 -31.49
N ASP A 73 -2.59 -6.54 -30.66
CA ASP A 73 -1.81 -7.76 -30.83
C ASP A 73 -2.35 -8.69 -31.93
N GLY A 74 -3.53 -8.42 -32.49
CA GLY A 74 -4.22 -9.28 -33.47
C GLY A 74 -3.29 -9.87 -34.54
N ASP A 75 -2.84 -9.05 -35.49
CA ASP A 75 -1.92 -9.51 -36.55
C ASP A 75 -0.45 -9.59 -36.09
N LEU A 76 -0.12 -9.00 -34.94
CA LEU A 76 1.24 -9.05 -34.38
C LEU A 76 1.54 -10.41 -33.74
N GLN A 77 0.50 -11.08 -33.22
CA GLN A 77 0.56 -12.40 -32.59
C GLN A 77 1.70 -12.54 -31.58
N SER A 78 2.02 -11.49 -30.83
CA SER A 78 3.15 -11.48 -29.90
C SER A 78 2.79 -12.15 -28.57
N VAL A 79 1.50 -12.21 -28.21
CA VAL A 79 1.00 -12.84 -27.00
C VAL A 79 0.13 -14.06 -27.34
N ILE A 80 0.59 -15.25 -26.94
CA ILE A 80 -0.10 -16.52 -27.23
C ILE A 80 -1.20 -16.87 -26.21
N ALA A 81 -1.13 -16.33 -25.00
CA ALA A 81 -2.08 -16.58 -23.92
C ALA A 81 -2.03 -15.47 -22.88
N ILE A 82 -3.20 -15.13 -22.31
CA ILE A 82 -3.35 -14.25 -21.16
C ILE A 82 -3.64 -15.10 -19.93
N ALA A 83 -2.93 -14.86 -18.83
CA ALA A 83 -3.21 -15.53 -17.56
C ALA A 83 -4.62 -15.15 -17.06
N PRO A 84 -5.40 -16.11 -16.50
CA PRO A 84 -6.73 -15.80 -15.96
C PRO A 84 -6.63 -14.81 -14.80
N ALA A 85 -7.68 -14.03 -14.61
CA ALA A 85 -7.79 -13.15 -13.45
C ALA A 85 -7.77 -13.98 -12.15
N PRO A 86 -7.09 -13.49 -11.10
CA PRO A 86 -7.04 -14.15 -9.79
C PRO A 86 -8.41 -14.17 -9.09
#